data_AF-A0A816EZK1-F1
#
_entry.id   AF-A0A816EZK1-F1
#
_cell.length_a   1.000
_cell.length_b   1.000
_cell.length_c   1.000
_cell.angle_alpha   90.00
_cell.angle_beta   90.00
_cell.angle_gamma   90.00
#
_symmetry.space_group_name_H-M   'P 1'
#
loop_
_entity.id
_entity.type
_entity.pdbx_description
1 polymer ?
#
loop_
_entity_poly.entity_id
_entity_poly.type
_entity_poly.pdbx_seq_one_letter_code
_entity_poly.pdbx_strand_id
1 'polypeptide(L)'
;MAFVAYRDYTNAERFDVIDFHQAPNLDLVRNKIESEKPIANDDVCEDVQGGLEKALGLSWTRTPENHSSIRNKDKSSCAAQMIIWVGDCPGHTAFCHDKGTTWDKHLTGLPDVRPMKEIIMEIKDRGIFLLLSKFTKHVDFIFKNIEKIFKDDNKNNQVKRISLNPEDTTSFLNQISQHINTIIATEFM
;
A
#
# COMPACT_ATOMS: atom_id res chain seq x y z
N MET A 1 -13.08 4.36 -4.75
CA MET A 1 -11.84 3.61 -5.04
C MET A 1 -10.88 4.58 -5.70
N ALA A 2 -9.60 4.48 -5.35
CA ALA A 2 -8.51 5.26 -5.93
C ALA A 2 -7.46 4.29 -6.48
N PHE A 3 -6.53 4.78 -7.29
CA PHE A 3 -5.47 4.00 -7.89
C PHE A 3 -4.17 4.80 -7.94
N VAL A 4 -3.06 4.13 -7.63
CA VAL A 4 -1.70 4.67 -7.75
C VAL A 4 -0.87 3.63 -8.46
N ALA A 5 -0.50 3.90 -9.72
CA ALA A 5 0.63 3.25 -10.34
C ALA A 5 1.90 3.98 -9.90
N TYR A 6 2.91 3.21 -9.51
CA TYR A 6 4.25 3.70 -9.23
C TYR A 6 5.25 2.88 -10.04
N ARG A 7 6.36 3.52 -10.41
CA ARG A 7 7.44 2.94 -11.21
C ARG A 7 8.78 3.30 -10.57
N ASP A 8 9.90 2.94 -11.18
CA ASP A 8 11.22 3.31 -10.70
C ASP A 8 11.40 4.84 -10.69
N TYR A 9 12.23 5.31 -9.77
CA TYR A 9 12.57 6.71 -9.59
C TYR A 9 13.08 7.38 -10.87
N THR A 10 13.77 6.63 -11.72
CA THR A 10 14.39 7.15 -12.94
C THR A 10 13.40 7.35 -14.10
N ASN A 11 12.17 6.82 -14.00
CA ASN A 11 11.18 6.98 -15.06
C ASN A 11 10.62 8.41 -15.10
N ALA A 12 10.50 8.97 -16.31
CA ALA A 12 9.88 10.28 -16.52
C ALA A 12 8.42 10.32 -16.03
N GLU A 13 7.67 9.26 -16.29
CA GLU A 13 6.31 9.05 -15.77
C GLU A 13 6.38 8.14 -14.53
N ARG A 14 6.93 8.65 -13.44
CA ARG A 14 7.13 7.87 -12.21
C ARG A 14 5.83 7.43 -11.53
N PHE A 15 4.77 8.22 -11.65
CA PHE A 15 3.48 7.94 -11.03
C PHE A 15 2.32 8.19 -11.96
N ASP A 16 1.25 7.43 -11.78
CA ASP A 16 -0.04 7.71 -12.34
C ASP A 16 -1.13 7.53 -11.29
N VAL A 17 -1.94 8.57 -11.06
CA VAL A 17 -2.80 8.67 -9.88
C VAL A 17 -4.23 8.99 -10.28
N ILE A 18 -5.15 8.14 -9.84
CA ILE A 18 -6.58 8.41 -9.80
C ILE A 18 -6.99 8.54 -8.34
N ASP A 19 -7.43 9.73 -7.95
CA ASP A 19 -7.90 9.98 -6.60
C ASP A 19 -9.32 9.44 -6.36
N PHE A 20 -9.74 9.42 -5.10
CA PHE A 20 -11.11 9.10 -4.71
C PHE A 20 -12.09 10.11 -5.31
N HIS A 21 -13.19 9.60 -5.87
CA HIS A 21 -14.32 10.41 -6.31
C HIS A 21 -15.51 10.24 -5.36
N GLN A 22 -16.32 11.29 -5.21
CA GLN A 22 -17.56 11.26 -4.42
C GLN A 22 -18.53 10.18 -4.91
N ALA A 23 -18.61 9.99 -6.23
CA ALA A 23 -19.31 8.88 -6.87
C ALA A 23 -18.27 7.85 -7.35
N PRO A 24 -18.28 6.60 -6.83
CA PRO A 24 -17.35 5.58 -7.27
C PRO A 24 -17.54 5.28 -8.77
N ASN A 25 -16.52 5.59 -9.58
CA ASN A 25 -16.48 5.19 -10.99
C ASN A 25 -15.48 4.02 -11.13
N LEU A 26 -15.98 2.80 -10.95
CA LEU A 26 -15.16 1.60 -11.04
C LEU A 26 -14.62 1.36 -12.44
N ASP A 27 -15.35 1.76 -13.48
CA ASP A 27 -14.94 1.61 -14.86
C ASP A 27 -13.75 2.52 -15.18
N LEU A 28 -13.72 3.74 -14.63
CA LEU A 28 -12.56 4.63 -14.75
C LEU A 28 -11.30 3.98 -14.17
N VAL A 29 -11.38 3.42 -12.96
CA VAL A 29 -10.24 2.75 -12.31
C VAL A 29 -9.84 1.49 -13.07
N ARG A 30 -10.81 0.67 -13.52
CA ARG A 30 -10.54 -0.54 -14.32
C ARG A 30 -9.83 -0.20 -15.62
N ASN A 31 -10.40 0.72 -16.40
CA ASN A 31 -9.83 1.15 -17.68
C ASN A 31 -8.43 1.72 -17.47
N LYS A 32 -8.19 2.40 -16.34
CA LYS A 32 -6.86 2.88 -16.00
C LYS A 32 -5.88 1.73 -15.80
N ILE A 33 -6.21 0.77 -14.92
CA ILE A 33 -5.38 -0.41 -14.66
C ILE A 33 -5.08 -1.16 -15.96
N GLU A 34 -6.08 -1.36 -16.83
CA GLU A 34 -5.92 -2.05 -18.12
C GLU A 34 -5.05 -1.28 -19.12
N SER A 35 -5.00 0.05 -18.99
CA SER A 35 -4.16 0.90 -19.85
C SER A 35 -2.69 0.95 -19.40
N GLU A 36 -2.39 0.55 -18.17
CA GLU A 36 -1.03 0.58 -17.64
C GLU A 36 -0.14 -0.42 -18.39
N LYS A 37 1.04 0.05 -18.79
CA LYS A 37 2.05 -0.77 -19.45
C LYS A 37 3.30 -0.85 -18.57
N PRO A 38 3.94 -2.02 -18.48
CA PRO A 38 5.24 -2.12 -17.83
C PRO A 38 6.25 -1.26 -18.59
N ILE A 39 7.07 -0.54 -17.85
CA ILE A 39 8.19 0.24 -18.38
C ILE A 39 9.47 -0.44 -17.88
N ALA A 40 10.46 -0.55 -18.77
CA ALA A 40 11.75 -1.09 -18.39
C ALA A 40 12.53 -0.05 -17.57
N ASN A 41 13.15 -0.52 -16.49
CA ASN A 41 13.81 0.33 -15.51
C ASN A 41 15.30 0.03 -15.44
N ASP A 42 16.01 0.94 -14.77
CA ASP A 42 17.46 0.98 -14.72
C ASP A 42 18.06 -0.02 -13.71
N ASP A 43 17.28 -0.42 -12.72
CA ASP A 43 17.55 -1.52 -11.80
C ASP A 43 16.26 -2.32 -11.49
N VAL A 44 16.33 -3.28 -10.57
CA VAL A 44 15.19 -4.16 -10.21
C VAL A 44 14.28 -3.51 -9.17
N CYS A 45 14.74 -2.46 -8.50
CA CYS A 45 13.97 -1.80 -7.46
C CYS A 45 12.96 -0.82 -8.07
N GLU A 46 11.84 -0.65 -7.37
CA GLU A 46 10.80 0.29 -7.76
C GLU A 46 10.69 1.40 -6.71
N ASP A 47 10.07 2.53 -7.05
CA ASP A 47 9.80 3.58 -6.06
C ASP A 47 8.52 3.31 -5.25
N VAL A 48 8.56 2.21 -4.49
CA VAL A 48 7.48 1.82 -3.57
C VAL A 48 7.22 2.91 -2.53
N GLN A 49 8.28 3.58 -2.04
CA GLN A 49 8.13 4.68 -1.08
C GLN A 49 7.26 5.80 -1.66
N GLY A 50 7.61 6.31 -2.84
CA GLY A 50 6.84 7.38 -3.46
C GLY A 50 5.42 6.94 -3.81
N GLY A 51 5.22 5.68 -4.23
CA GLY A 51 3.87 5.12 -4.47
C GLY A 51 2.99 5.15 -3.22
N LEU A 52 3.51 4.69 -2.08
CA LEU A 52 2.79 4.73 -0.80
C LEU A 52 2.60 6.16 -0.28
N GLU A 53 3.56 7.06 -0.53
CA GLU A 53 3.43 8.47 -0.19
C GLU A 53 2.34 9.17 -1.02
N LYS A 54 2.23 8.88 -2.32
CA LYS A 54 1.11 9.31 -3.15
C LYS A 54 -0.21 8.77 -2.61
N ALA A 55 -0.25 7.49 -2.21
CA ALA A 55 -1.44 6.88 -1.62
C ALA A 55 -1.86 7.60 -0.31
N LEU A 56 -0.93 7.99 0.55
CA LEU A 56 -1.21 8.77 1.76
C LEU A 56 -1.70 10.20 1.48
N GLY A 57 -1.33 10.77 0.33
CA GLY A 57 -1.74 12.10 -0.11
C GLY A 57 -3.10 12.17 -0.81
N LEU A 58 -3.75 11.03 -1.05
CA LEU A 58 -5.07 10.97 -1.67
C LEU A 58 -6.14 11.66 -0.81
N SER A 59 -7.27 11.99 -1.44
CA SER A 59 -8.43 12.63 -0.82
C SER A 59 -9.26 11.64 0.02
N TRP A 60 -8.60 10.96 0.97
CA TRP A 60 -9.24 10.08 1.93
C TRP A 60 -10.40 10.82 2.61
N THR A 61 -11.57 10.18 2.65
CA THR A 61 -12.71 10.72 3.40
C THR A 61 -12.26 10.90 4.84
N ARG A 62 -12.19 12.17 5.29
CA ARG A 62 -11.66 12.52 6.60
C ARG A 62 -12.43 11.77 7.67
N THR A 63 -11.74 10.91 8.40
CA THR A 63 -12.16 10.57 9.76
C THR A 63 -11.98 11.84 10.61
N PRO A 64 -12.86 12.15 11.57
CA PRO A 64 -12.77 13.37 12.39
C PRO A 64 -11.51 13.52 13.27
N GLU A 65 -10.47 12.70 13.07
CA GLU A 65 -9.43 12.45 14.06
C GLU A 65 -8.06 13.06 13.71
N ASN A 66 -7.96 13.81 12.60
CA ASN A 66 -6.75 14.60 12.29
C ASN A 66 -6.54 15.82 13.21
N HIS A 67 -7.24 15.91 14.34
CA HIS A 67 -6.85 16.76 15.46
C HIS A 67 -7.12 16.02 16.76
N SER A 68 -6.11 16.05 17.64
CA SER A 68 -5.98 15.44 18.97
C SER A 68 -7.05 15.83 20.02
N SER A 69 -8.30 16.10 19.63
CA SER A 69 -9.31 16.69 20.52
C SER A 69 -10.71 16.09 20.48
N ILE A 70 -11.02 15.07 19.67
CA ILE A 70 -12.37 14.48 19.66
C ILE A 70 -12.38 13.08 20.27
N ARG A 71 -12.06 13.00 21.56
CA ARG A 71 -12.60 11.94 22.43
C ARG A 71 -14.07 12.28 22.69
N ASN A 72 -14.98 11.92 21.77
CA ASN A 72 -16.36 11.48 22.04
C ASN A 72 -17.32 11.73 20.87
N LYS A 73 -18.01 10.65 20.48
CA LYS A 73 -19.40 10.61 19.97
C LYS A 73 -19.67 11.14 18.56
N ASP A 74 -19.13 10.47 17.55
CA ASP A 74 -19.95 9.94 16.45
C ASP A 74 -19.14 8.95 15.60
N LYS A 75 -19.09 7.69 16.02
CA LYS A 75 -18.45 6.57 15.29
C LYS A 75 -19.22 6.15 14.02
N SER A 76 -20.35 6.79 13.73
CA SER A 76 -21.34 6.36 12.73
C SER A 76 -20.99 6.70 11.28
N SER A 77 -19.85 7.35 11.00
CA SER A 77 -19.48 7.76 9.63
C SER A 77 -18.01 7.50 9.23
N CYS A 78 -17.19 6.86 10.07
CA CYS A 78 -15.82 6.51 9.69
C CYS A 78 -15.82 5.32 8.72
N ALA A 79 -15.64 5.58 7.42
CA ALA A 79 -15.35 4.53 6.45
C ALA A 79 -14.00 3.88 6.79
N ALA A 80 -13.96 2.54 6.79
CA ALA A 80 -12.70 1.82 6.88
C ALA A 80 -11.78 2.25 5.73
N GLN A 81 -10.55 2.67 6.05
CA GLN A 81 -9.56 3.07 5.08
C GLN A 81 -8.60 1.90 4.82
N MET A 82 -8.35 1.58 3.55
CA MET A 82 -7.54 0.42 3.18
C MET A 82 -6.66 0.73 1.98
N ILE A 83 -5.39 0.32 2.07
CA ILE A 83 -4.46 0.24 0.95
C ILE A 83 -4.27 -1.23 0.60
N ILE A 84 -4.48 -1.57 -0.66
CA ILE A 84 -4.08 -2.86 -1.23
C ILE A 84 -2.82 -2.60 -2.04
N TRP A 85 -1.68 -2.94 -1.46
CA TRP A 85 -0.40 -2.84 -2.15
C TRP A 85 -0.13 -4.13 -2.90
N VAL A 86 0.01 -4.03 -4.23
CA VAL A 86 0.40 -5.13 -5.10
C VAL A 86 1.82 -4.86 -5.60
N GLY A 87 2.76 -5.76 -5.28
CA GLY A 87 4.16 -5.63 -5.67
C GLY A 87 4.77 -6.93 -6.19
N ASP A 88 5.62 -6.81 -7.20
CA ASP A 88 6.43 -7.87 -7.78
C ASP A 88 7.94 -7.66 -7.53
N CYS A 89 8.36 -6.43 -7.27
CA CYS A 89 9.73 -6.04 -6.93
C CYS A 89 9.79 -5.20 -5.63
N PRO A 90 10.92 -5.22 -4.90
CA PRO A 90 11.07 -4.47 -3.67
C PRO A 90 11.32 -2.99 -3.95
N GLY A 91 11.08 -2.14 -2.94
CA GLY A 91 11.46 -0.73 -3.01
C GLY A 91 12.97 -0.52 -2.88
N HIS A 92 13.45 0.70 -3.11
CA HIS A 92 14.84 1.05 -2.78
C HIS A 92 15.08 1.06 -1.27
N THR A 93 16.35 0.95 -0.86
CA THR A 93 16.87 0.96 0.53
C THR A 93 17.01 -0.40 1.21
N ALA A 94 17.91 -0.45 2.20
CA ALA A 94 18.11 -1.61 3.08
C ALA A 94 16.90 -1.97 3.97
N PHE A 95 15.87 -1.11 4.06
CA PHE A 95 14.59 -1.49 4.68
C PHE A 95 13.78 -2.41 3.77
N CYS A 96 13.94 -2.25 2.45
CA CYS A 96 13.09 -2.88 1.46
C CYS A 96 13.65 -4.21 0.92
N HIS A 97 14.97 -4.40 0.93
CA HIS A 97 15.61 -5.66 0.52
C HIS A 97 16.96 -5.86 1.21
N ASP A 98 17.51 -7.06 1.02
CA ASP A 98 18.91 -7.33 1.30
C ASP A 98 19.78 -7.04 0.07
N LYS A 99 20.91 -6.34 0.30
CA LYS A 99 21.80 -5.77 -0.73
C LYS A 99 22.22 -6.72 -1.87
N GLY A 100 22.10 -8.03 -1.67
CA GLY A 100 22.62 -9.06 -2.58
C GLY A 100 21.65 -9.48 -3.69
N THR A 101 20.39 -9.02 -3.69
CA THR A 101 19.36 -9.59 -4.58
C THR A 101 18.81 -8.66 -5.66
N THR A 102 19.14 -7.36 -5.65
CA THR A 102 18.36 -6.34 -6.38
C THR A 102 19.15 -5.36 -7.25
N TRP A 103 20.49 -5.38 -7.24
CA TRP A 103 21.31 -4.39 -7.98
C TRP A 103 20.89 -2.93 -7.73
N ASP A 104 20.35 -2.64 -6.55
CA ASP A 104 19.79 -1.33 -6.17
C ASP A 104 20.85 -0.22 -6.24
N LYS A 105 20.66 0.72 -7.17
CA LYS A 105 21.52 1.89 -7.36
C LYS A 105 21.29 2.97 -6.29
N HIS A 106 20.22 2.85 -5.50
CA HIS A 106 19.74 3.84 -4.54
C HIS A 106 19.60 3.27 -3.12
N LEU A 107 20.57 2.44 -2.71
CA LEU A 107 20.55 1.72 -1.44
C LEU A 107 20.51 2.61 -0.18
N THR A 108 21.01 3.85 -0.28
CA THR A 108 20.95 4.84 0.79
C THR A 108 19.62 5.61 0.84
N GLY A 109 18.73 5.34 -0.11
CA GLY A 109 17.49 6.08 -0.33
C GLY A 109 17.54 6.92 -1.59
N LEU A 110 16.35 7.36 -1.99
CA LEU A 110 16.13 8.28 -3.09
C LEU A 110 16.17 9.72 -2.57
N PRO A 111 16.72 10.67 -3.34
CA PRO A 111 16.62 12.08 -3.00
C PRO A 111 15.15 12.48 -2.97
N ASP A 112 14.77 13.25 -1.95
CA ASP A 112 13.42 13.80 -1.75
C ASP A 112 12.31 12.76 -1.52
N VAL A 113 12.69 11.55 -1.08
CA VAL A 113 11.72 10.51 -0.72
C VAL A 113 11.81 10.22 0.76
N ARG A 114 10.67 10.24 1.42
CA ARG A 114 10.59 9.96 2.86
C ARG A 114 11.01 8.50 3.16
N PRO A 115 11.71 8.24 4.27
CA PRO A 115 12.07 6.87 4.64
C PRO A 115 10.85 5.95 4.73
N MET A 116 10.97 4.74 4.17
CA MET A 116 9.88 3.75 4.14
C MET A 116 9.28 3.50 5.54
N LYS A 117 10.12 3.41 6.57
CA LYS A 117 9.68 3.21 7.95
C LYS A 117 8.70 4.29 8.42
N GLU A 118 8.96 5.56 8.08
CA GLU A 118 8.10 6.69 8.47
C GLU A 118 6.76 6.65 7.74
N ILE A 119 6.76 6.32 6.44
CA ILE A 119 5.54 6.12 5.64
C ILE A 119 4.66 5.04 6.26
N ILE A 120 5.25 3.89 6.62
CA ILE A 120 4.51 2.76 7.20
C ILE A 120 3.99 3.10 8.60
N MET A 121 4.78 3.82 9.41
CA MET A 121 4.31 4.33 10.71
C MET A 121 3.11 5.26 10.54
N GLU A 122 3.14 6.15 9.55
CA GLU A 122 1.99 7.04 9.29
C GLU A 122 0.74 6.28 8.84
N ILE A 123 0.87 5.26 7.98
CA ILE A 123 -0.25 4.38 7.59
C ILE A 123 -0.88 3.75 8.85
N LYS A 124 -0.03 3.22 9.75
CA LYS A 124 -0.44 2.63 11.02
C LYS A 124 -1.10 3.65 11.96
N ASP A 125 -0.53 4.84 12.08
CA ASP A 125 -1.02 5.90 12.97
C ASP A 125 -2.36 6.47 12.50
N ARG A 126 -2.57 6.55 11.17
CA ARG A 126 -3.86 6.91 10.56
C ARG A 126 -4.91 5.79 10.66
N GLY A 127 -4.54 4.60 11.14
CA GLY A 127 -5.44 3.44 11.22
C GLY A 127 -5.85 2.88 9.86
N ILE A 128 -5.03 3.09 8.83
CA ILE A 128 -5.27 2.57 7.48
C ILE A 128 -4.87 1.09 7.46
N PHE A 129 -5.79 0.23 7.04
CA PHE A 129 -5.51 -1.19 6.83
C PHE A 129 -4.58 -1.37 5.63
N LEU A 130 -3.54 -2.18 5.77
CA LEU A 130 -2.57 -2.45 4.72
C LEU A 130 -2.61 -3.93 4.32
N LEU A 131 -3.15 -4.20 3.13
CA LEU A 131 -3.11 -5.51 2.49
C LEU A 131 -1.88 -5.60 1.58
N LEU A 132 -0.97 -6.51 1.90
CA LEU A 132 0.28 -6.75 1.19
C LEU A 132 0.12 -7.93 0.25
N SER A 133 0.05 -7.66 -1.06
CA SER A 133 -0.17 -8.65 -2.10
C SER A 133 1.08 -8.81 -2.96
N LYS A 134 1.57 -10.04 -3.11
CA LYS A 134 2.82 -10.33 -3.83
C LYS A 134 2.63 -11.20 -5.05
N PHE A 135 3.38 -10.90 -6.11
CA PHE A 135 3.58 -11.80 -7.26
C PHE A 135 4.85 -12.65 -7.16
N THR A 136 5.90 -12.12 -6.53
CA THR A 136 7.19 -12.81 -6.44
C THR A 136 7.69 -12.87 -4.99
N LYS A 137 8.75 -13.66 -4.76
CA LYS A 137 9.44 -13.69 -3.45
C LYS A 137 10.28 -12.44 -3.16
N HIS A 138 10.53 -11.59 -4.14
CA HIS A 138 11.43 -10.44 -3.98
C HIS A 138 10.90 -9.39 -2.99
N VAL A 139 9.58 -9.33 -2.80
CA VAL A 139 8.93 -8.45 -1.80
C VAL A 139 8.82 -9.06 -0.40
N ASP A 140 9.26 -10.31 -0.21
CA ASP A 140 9.09 -10.99 1.09
C ASP A 140 9.84 -10.30 2.23
N PHE A 141 10.98 -9.69 1.92
CA PHE A 141 11.80 -8.99 2.89
C PHE A 141 11.12 -7.71 3.40
N ILE A 142 10.70 -6.82 2.49
CA ILE A 142 10.00 -5.59 2.87
C ILE A 142 8.69 -5.89 3.61
N PHE A 143 7.91 -6.86 3.16
CA PHE A 143 6.69 -7.25 3.83
C PHE A 143 6.95 -7.73 5.28
N LYS A 144 8.02 -8.49 5.53
CA LYS A 144 8.40 -8.88 6.90
C LYS A 144 8.75 -7.67 7.76
N ASN A 145 9.41 -6.66 7.20
CA ASN A 145 9.77 -5.45 7.94
C ASN A 145 8.55 -4.58 8.24
N ILE A 146 7.60 -4.48 7.31
CA ILE A 146 6.31 -3.83 7.55
C ILE A 146 5.54 -4.55 8.67
N GLU A 147 5.41 -5.88 8.58
CA GLU A 147 4.69 -6.67 9.59
C GLU A 147 5.27 -6.49 11.01
N LYS A 148 6.59 -6.35 11.15
CA LYS A 148 7.23 -6.07 12.45
C LYS A 148 6.74 -4.75 13.05
N ILE A 149 6.63 -3.68 12.25
CA ILE A 149 6.16 -2.37 12.71
C ILE A 149 4.74 -2.44 13.30
N PHE A 150 3.86 -3.28 12.74
CA PHE A 150 2.50 -3.45 13.25
C PHE A 150 2.41 -4.42 14.45
N LYS A 151 3.31 -5.40 14.53
CA LYS A 151 3.35 -6.39 15.64
C LYS A 151 3.73 -5.78 16.97
N ASP A 152 4.62 -4.78 16.98
CA ASP A 152 5.14 -4.18 18.20
C ASP A 152 4.04 -3.49 19.06
N ASP A 153 2.85 -3.23 18.50
CA ASP A 153 1.75 -2.51 19.18
C ASP A 153 0.51 -3.36 19.49
N ASN A 154 0.56 -4.69 19.35
CA ASN A 154 -0.61 -5.57 19.39
C ASN A 154 -1.71 -5.24 18.34
N LYS A 155 -1.42 -4.41 17.33
CA LYS A 155 -2.33 -4.06 16.22
C LYS A 155 -2.18 -5.02 15.02
N ASN A 156 -2.11 -6.32 15.30
CA ASN A 156 -1.84 -7.36 14.30
C ASN A 156 -2.88 -7.45 13.17
N ASN A 157 -4.09 -6.90 13.38
CA ASN A 157 -5.17 -6.97 12.41
C ASN A 157 -5.09 -5.89 11.32
N GLN A 158 -4.25 -4.85 11.49
CA GLN A 158 -4.15 -3.74 10.53
C GLN A 158 -3.24 -4.04 9.32
N VAL A 159 -2.42 -5.08 9.37
CA VAL A 159 -1.60 -5.52 8.23
C VAL A 159 -1.81 -6.99 7.94
N LYS A 160 -1.96 -7.33 6.67
CA LYS A 160 -2.09 -8.73 6.26
C LYS A 160 -1.41 -9.00 4.93
N ARG A 161 -0.64 -10.08 4.89
CA ARG A 161 -0.10 -10.62 3.65
C ARG A 161 -1.13 -11.53 2.96
N ILE A 162 -1.31 -11.31 1.67
CA ILE A 162 -2.08 -12.14 0.75
C ILE A 162 -1.12 -12.62 -0.35
N SER A 163 -1.11 -13.91 -0.64
CA SER A 163 -0.30 -14.44 -1.74
C SER A 163 -1.16 -14.46 -3.00
N LEU A 164 -0.67 -13.87 -4.09
CA LEU A 164 -1.27 -14.04 -5.40
C LEU A 164 -0.81 -15.37 -5.98
N ASN A 165 -1.77 -16.20 -6.38
CA ASN A 165 -1.51 -17.20 -7.40
C ASN A 165 -2.05 -16.64 -8.73
N PRO A 166 -1.19 -16.28 -9.69
CA PRO A 166 -1.62 -15.76 -10.99
C PRO A 166 -2.55 -16.71 -11.74
N GLU A 167 -2.46 -18.02 -11.45
CA GLU A 167 -3.30 -19.05 -12.07
C GLU A 167 -4.69 -19.17 -11.43
N ASP A 168 -4.93 -18.51 -10.29
CA ASP A 168 -6.19 -18.59 -9.54
C ASP A 168 -6.61 -17.23 -8.98
N THR A 169 -6.99 -16.33 -9.88
CA THR A 169 -7.52 -15.00 -9.57
C THR A 169 -8.77 -15.05 -8.68
N THR A 170 -9.57 -16.13 -8.80
CA THR A 170 -10.77 -16.34 -7.98
C THR A 170 -10.42 -16.54 -6.51
N SER A 171 -9.42 -17.37 -6.22
CA SER A 171 -8.91 -17.56 -4.86
C SER A 171 -8.40 -16.26 -4.24
N PHE A 172 -7.74 -15.40 -5.02
CA PHE A 172 -7.31 -14.09 -4.55
C PHE A 172 -8.47 -13.18 -4.14
N LEU A 173 -9.48 -13.04 -5.00
CA LEU A 173 -10.66 -12.21 -4.70
C LEU A 173 -11.42 -12.73 -3.48
N ASN A 174 -11.51 -14.05 -3.33
CA ASN A 174 -12.11 -14.68 -2.16
C ASN A 174 -11.33 -14.37 -0.87
N GLN A 175 -9.99 -14.41 -0.91
CA GLN A 175 -9.14 -14.06 0.24
C GLN A 175 -9.30 -12.59 0.63
N ILE A 176 -9.34 -11.67 -0.35
CA ILE A 176 -9.62 -10.25 -0.06
C ILE A 176 -11.00 -10.10 0.57
N SER A 177 -12.03 -10.67 -0.04
CA SER A 177 -13.41 -10.57 0.44
C SER A 177 -13.55 -11.10 1.87
N GLN A 178 -12.99 -12.28 2.14
CA GLN A 178 -12.98 -12.87 3.49
C GLN A 178 -12.26 -11.96 4.50
N HIS A 179 -11.15 -11.35 4.12
CA HIS A 179 -10.43 -10.45 5.02
C HIS A 179 -11.17 -9.15 5.28
N ILE A 180 -11.76 -8.53 4.24
CA ILE A 180 -12.61 -7.35 4.39
C ILE A 180 -13.77 -7.67 5.36
N ASN A 181 -14.45 -8.80 5.16
CA ASN A 181 -15.54 -9.22 6.04
C ASN A 181 -15.08 -9.45 7.48
N THR A 182 -13.87 -9.99 7.68
CA THR A 182 -13.28 -10.18 9.01
C THR A 182 -13.03 -8.83 9.68
N ILE A 183 -12.42 -7.87 8.98
CA ILE A 183 -12.19 -6.51 9.51
C ILE A 183 -13.51 -5.85 9.91
N ILE A 184 -14.52 -5.93 9.04
CA ILE A 184 -15.84 -5.37 9.32
C ILE A 184 -16.44 -6.00 10.58
N ALA A 185 -16.35 -7.33 10.72
CA ALA A 185 -16.89 -8.05 11.86
C ALA A 185 -16.14 -7.80 13.17
N THR A 186 -14.82 -7.60 13.15
CA THR A 186 -14.01 -7.42 14.38
C THR A 186 -13.90 -5.98 14.85
N GLU A 187 -13.97 -5.01 13.94
CA GLU A 187 -13.67 -3.60 14.25
C GLU A 187 -14.92 -2.70 14.25
N PHE A 188 -16.00 -3.13 13.59
CA PHE A 188 -17.19 -2.29 13.36
C PHE A 188 -18.52 -2.88 13.86
N MET A 189 -18.55 -4.14 14.32
CA MET A 189 -19.73 -4.77 14.97
C MET A 189 -19.48 -4.98 16.45
#